data_AF-A0A538FJ08-F1
#
_entry.id   AF-A0A538FJ08-F1
#
_cell.length_a   1.000
_cell.length_b   1.000
_cell.length_c   1.000
_cell.angle_alpha   90.00
_cell.angle_beta   90.00
_cell.angle_gamma   90.00
#
_symmetry.space_group_name_H-M   'P 1'
#
loop_
_entity.id
_entity.type
_entity.pdbx_description
1 polymer ?
#
loop_
_entity_poly.entity_id
_entity_poly.type
_entity_poly.pdbx_seq_one_letter_code
_entity_poly.pdbx_strand_id
1 'polypeptide(L)'
;EGLVTLIGATTENPYFEVNSALLSRAQIYELEPLSEQELEEIARRGAAALGVEVPEELVSLIARRAGGDARNAYNILELASQTAAARDQVPTEDDIEDAARKRPLVYDKGGDAHYDFISAFIKSMRGSDPDASVYYLAAMLEGGEDPRFIARRMIVLASEDIGNADPRALEVAVAAAHAVEHVGLPEARLNLSQAAIYLARAPKSNASYVAIKEATRDVREHGHLRPPDELRDAHYYGAKKLGRGQDYIYPHSDPAGFDVDYLPEQLRGRKYYRPSGSGEEEAENGN
;
A
#
# COMPACT_ATOMS: atom_id res chain seq x y z
N GLU A 1 -24.32 -16.57 -24.69
CA GLU A 1 -23.29 -15.88 -25.50
C GLU A 1 -22.89 -14.59 -24.80
N GLY A 2 -21.70 -14.05 -25.11
CA GLY A 2 -20.98 -13.02 -24.34
C GLY A 2 -21.84 -11.91 -23.74
N LEU A 3 -22.06 -11.97 -22.43
CA LEU A 3 -22.88 -11.03 -21.67
C LEU A 3 -22.23 -9.62 -21.59
N VAL A 4 -20.90 -9.54 -21.75
CA VAL A 4 -20.09 -8.31 -21.59
C VAL A 4 -18.90 -8.33 -22.56
N THR A 5 -18.54 -7.16 -23.09
CA THR A 5 -17.26 -6.89 -23.75
C THR A 5 -16.33 -6.16 -22.78
N LEU A 6 -15.16 -6.73 -22.49
CA LEU A 6 -14.15 -6.13 -21.62
C LEU A 6 -13.15 -5.32 -22.45
N ILE A 7 -12.97 -4.05 -22.10
CA ILE A 7 -11.92 -3.17 -22.64
C ILE A 7 -11.06 -2.73 -21.46
N GLY A 8 -9.78 -3.11 -21.47
CA GLY A 8 -8.79 -2.70 -20.47
C GLY A 8 -7.68 -1.88 -21.13
N ALA A 9 -7.16 -0.91 -20.40
CA ALA A 9 -6.00 -0.10 -20.82
C ALA A 9 -4.94 -0.16 -19.71
N THR A 10 -3.68 -0.26 -20.10
CA THR A 10 -2.53 -0.24 -19.20
C THR A 10 -1.35 0.44 -19.90
N THR A 11 -0.50 1.10 -19.12
CA THR A 11 0.83 1.58 -19.58
C THR A 11 1.88 0.49 -19.44
N GLU A 12 1.58 -0.56 -18.67
CA GLU A 12 2.48 -1.66 -18.38
C GLU A 12 2.39 -2.75 -19.44
N ASN A 13 3.41 -3.60 -19.53
CA ASN A 13 3.39 -4.72 -20.44
C ASN A 13 2.32 -5.75 -19.97
N PRO A 14 1.24 -5.96 -20.75
CA PRO A 14 0.10 -6.75 -20.32
C PRO A 14 0.43 -8.22 -20.10
N TYR A 15 1.52 -8.75 -20.68
CA TYR A 15 1.95 -10.13 -20.47
C TYR A 15 2.51 -10.41 -19.07
N PHE A 16 2.89 -9.38 -18.31
CA PHE A 16 3.38 -9.54 -16.93
C PHE A 16 2.30 -9.31 -15.89
N GLU A 17 1.42 -8.32 -16.10
CA GLU A 17 0.49 -7.86 -15.07
C GLU A 17 -0.92 -8.46 -15.17
N VAL A 18 -1.31 -8.95 -16.35
CA VAL A 18 -2.66 -9.47 -16.59
C VAL A 18 -2.66 -11.00 -16.54
N ASN A 19 -3.66 -11.58 -15.87
CA ASN A 19 -3.75 -13.03 -15.77
C ASN A 19 -3.91 -13.69 -17.15
N SER A 20 -3.33 -14.89 -17.30
CA SER A 20 -3.32 -15.63 -18.58
C SER A 20 -4.72 -16.01 -19.07
N ALA A 21 -5.69 -16.22 -18.17
CA ALA A 21 -7.06 -16.54 -18.52
C ALA A 21 -7.79 -15.37 -19.20
N LEU A 22 -7.44 -14.12 -18.86
CA LEU A 22 -7.95 -12.91 -19.52
C LEU A 22 -7.22 -12.68 -20.85
N LEU A 23 -5.89 -12.77 -20.86
CA LEU A 23 -5.09 -12.61 -22.08
C LEU A 23 -5.49 -13.60 -23.17
N SER A 24 -5.82 -14.85 -22.81
CA SER A 24 -6.29 -15.87 -23.76
C SER A 24 -7.62 -15.51 -24.47
N ARG A 25 -8.34 -14.50 -23.98
CA ARG A 25 -9.65 -14.06 -24.48
C ARG A 25 -9.67 -12.58 -24.89
N ALA A 26 -8.54 -11.90 -24.83
CA ALA A 26 -8.42 -10.48 -25.15
C ALA A 26 -7.51 -10.29 -26.37
N GLN A 27 -7.86 -9.33 -27.23
CA GLN A 27 -6.94 -8.83 -28.26
C GLN A 27 -6.09 -7.73 -27.65
N ILE A 28 -4.77 -7.82 -27.85
CA ILE A 28 -3.81 -6.82 -27.36
C ILE A 28 -3.52 -5.85 -28.49
N TYR A 29 -3.72 -4.56 -28.21
CA TYR A 29 -3.35 -3.47 -29.09
C TYR A 29 -2.29 -2.64 -28.37
N GLU A 30 -1.14 -2.50 -29.01
CA GLU A 30 -0.12 -1.56 -28.57
C GLU A 30 -0.48 -0.17 -29.10
N LEU A 31 -0.42 0.83 -28.22
CA LEU A 31 -0.65 2.23 -28.58
C LEU A 31 0.67 2.96 -28.45
N GLU A 32 1.00 3.76 -29.46
CA GLU A 32 2.21 4.59 -29.46
C GLU A 32 1.90 6.00 -28.92
N PRO A 33 2.89 6.68 -28.32
CA PRO A 33 2.78 8.09 -28.00
C PRO A 33 2.42 8.91 -29.26
N LEU A 34 1.60 9.93 -29.09
CA LEU A 34 1.17 10.77 -30.19
C LEU A 34 2.33 11.62 -30.72
N SER A 35 2.34 11.82 -32.03
CA SER A 35 3.24 12.79 -32.66
C SER A 35 2.90 14.23 -32.25
N GLU A 36 3.86 15.14 -32.38
CA GLU A 36 3.61 16.56 -32.12
C GLU A 36 2.47 17.10 -32.99
N GLN A 37 2.36 16.68 -34.26
CA GLN A 37 1.29 17.12 -35.16
C GLN A 37 -0.10 16.66 -34.70
N GLU A 38 -0.21 15.42 -34.21
CA GLU A 38 -1.47 14.91 -33.64
C GLU A 38 -1.83 15.64 -32.34
N LEU A 39 -0.84 15.97 -31.52
CA LEU A 39 -1.03 16.75 -30.30
C LEU A 39 -1.43 18.20 -30.58
N GLU A 40 -0.91 18.82 -31.63
CA GLU A 40 -1.38 20.13 -32.08
C GLU A 40 -2.84 20.07 -32.50
N GLU A 41 -3.27 19.03 -33.22
CA GLU A 41 -4.68 18.85 -33.57
C GLU A 41 -5.56 18.71 -32.32
N ILE A 42 -5.11 17.94 -31.34
CA ILE A 42 -5.78 17.76 -30.05
C ILE A 42 -5.89 19.11 -29.31
N ALA A 43 -4.80 19.87 -29.23
CA ALA A 43 -4.78 21.19 -28.59
C ALA A 43 -5.73 22.17 -29.29
N ARG A 44 -5.76 22.23 -30.63
CA ARG A 44 -6.72 23.06 -31.38
C ARG A 44 -8.17 22.67 -31.10
N ARG A 45 -8.47 21.36 -31.06
CA ARG A 45 -9.81 20.85 -30.70
C ARG A 45 -10.21 21.25 -29.27
N GLY A 46 -9.26 21.18 -28.34
CA GLY A 46 -9.47 21.61 -26.95
C GLY A 46 -9.76 23.10 -26.85
N ALA A 47 -8.98 23.93 -27.56
CA ALA A 47 -9.15 25.38 -27.55
C ALA A 47 -10.52 25.78 -28.10
N ALA A 48 -10.94 25.15 -29.21
CA ALA A 48 -12.27 25.34 -29.78
C ALA A 48 -13.40 24.92 -28.82
N ALA A 49 -13.23 23.80 -28.09
CA ALA A 49 -14.20 23.34 -27.09
C ALA A 49 -14.31 24.28 -25.88
N LEU A 50 -13.20 24.90 -25.47
CA LEU A 50 -13.17 25.92 -24.42
C LEU A 50 -13.64 27.30 -24.90
N GLY A 51 -13.75 27.52 -26.21
CA GLY A 51 -14.06 28.82 -26.79
C GLY A 51 -12.92 29.85 -26.58
N VAL A 52 -11.68 29.38 -26.44
CA VAL A 52 -10.51 30.22 -26.21
C VAL A 52 -9.70 30.31 -27.49
N GLU A 53 -9.32 31.53 -27.87
CA GLU A 53 -8.38 31.76 -28.95
C GLU A 53 -6.96 31.53 -28.45
N VAL A 54 -6.24 30.61 -29.09
CA VAL A 54 -4.85 30.27 -28.77
C VAL A 54 -4.02 30.46 -30.03
N PRO A 55 -3.00 31.34 -30.02
CA PRO A 55 -2.09 31.51 -31.14
C PRO A 55 -1.40 30.19 -31.53
N GLU A 56 -1.13 30.01 -32.82
CA GLU A 56 -0.60 28.77 -33.37
C GLU A 56 0.78 28.41 -32.77
N GLU A 57 1.60 29.42 -32.47
CA GLU A 57 2.88 29.23 -31.78
C GLU A 57 2.74 28.62 -30.38
N LEU A 58 1.63 28.92 -29.67
CA LEU A 58 1.33 28.37 -28.35
C LEU A 58 0.72 26.97 -28.47
N VAL A 59 -0.05 26.69 -29.53
CA VAL A 59 -0.51 25.33 -29.85
C VAL A 59 0.68 24.39 -30.04
N SER A 60 1.66 24.78 -30.85
CA SER A 60 2.88 24.00 -31.02
C SER A 60 3.69 23.89 -29.72
N LEU A 61 3.69 24.92 -28.86
CA LEU A 61 4.33 24.85 -27.55
C LEU A 61 3.65 23.84 -26.63
N ILE A 62 2.32 23.86 -26.55
CA ILE A 62 1.53 22.89 -25.78
C ILE A 62 1.84 21.46 -26.26
N ALA A 63 1.85 21.24 -27.57
CA ALA A 63 2.15 19.92 -28.16
C ALA A 63 3.56 19.43 -27.77
N ARG A 64 4.59 20.28 -27.90
CA ARG A 64 5.96 19.95 -27.46
C ARG A 64 6.04 19.65 -25.97
N ARG A 65 5.35 20.42 -25.14
CA ARG A 65 5.35 20.24 -23.67
C ARG A 65 4.55 19.01 -23.22
N ALA A 66 3.56 18.60 -24.01
CA ALA A 66 2.73 17.44 -23.72
C ALA A 66 3.46 16.09 -23.86
N GLY A 67 4.49 16.02 -24.71
CA GLY A 67 5.43 14.89 -24.76
C GLY A 67 4.80 13.55 -25.18
N GLY A 68 3.83 13.58 -26.09
CA GLY A 68 3.13 12.38 -26.58
C GLY A 68 1.80 12.06 -25.88
N ASP A 69 1.44 12.79 -24.82
CA ASP A 69 0.21 12.56 -24.04
C ASP A 69 -0.88 13.62 -24.31
N ALA A 70 -1.98 13.18 -24.92
CA ALA A 70 -3.16 14.01 -25.20
C ALA A 70 -3.78 14.62 -23.94
N ARG A 71 -3.83 13.87 -22.83
CA ARG A 71 -4.39 14.34 -21.57
C ARG A 71 -3.53 15.47 -21.01
N ASN A 72 -2.22 15.33 -21.09
CA ASN A 72 -1.29 16.37 -20.66
C ASN A 72 -1.45 17.64 -21.52
N ALA A 73 -1.59 17.51 -22.85
CA ALA A 73 -1.88 18.65 -23.72
C ALA A 73 -3.15 19.41 -23.30
N TYR A 74 -4.24 18.69 -23.00
CA TYR A 74 -5.46 19.31 -22.49
C TYR A 74 -5.29 19.97 -21.13
N ASN A 75 -4.59 19.33 -20.19
CA ASN A 75 -4.35 19.90 -18.86
C ASN A 75 -3.55 21.21 -18.93
N ILE A 76 -2.49 21.24 -19.75
CA ILE A 76 -1.68 22.45 -19.97
C ILE A 76 -2.55 23.56 -20.54
N LEU A 77 -3.32 23.25 -21.60
CA LEU A 77 -4.21 24.20 -22.26
C LEU A 77 -5.27 24.77 -21.29
N GLU A 78 -5.96 23.89 -20.56
CA GLU A 78 -7.03 24.29 -19.64
C GLU A 78 -6.49 25.20 -18.53
N LEU A 79 -5.39 24.80 -17.88
CA LEU A 79 -4.82 25.56 -16.78
C LEU A 79 -4.29 26.93 -17.24
N ALA A 80 -3.62 26.98 -18.39
CA ALA A 80 -3.16 28.24 -18.96
C ALA A 80 -4.35 29.13 -19.35
N SER A 81 -5.41 28.56 -19.93
CA SER A 81 -6.64 29.28 -20.28
C SER A 81 -7.35 29.85 -19.06
N GLN A 82 -7.46 29.08 -17.96
CA GLN A 82 -8.04 29.56 -16.71
C GLN A 82 -7.21 30.70 -16.09
N THR A 83 -5.87 30.58 -16.14
CA THR A 83 -4.95 31.60 -15.63
C THR A 83 -5.07 32.90 -16.43
N ALA A 84 -5.18 32.79 -17.76
CA ALA A 84 -5.35 33.93 -18.63
C ALA A 84 -6.73 34.59 -18.49
N ALA A 85 -7.80 33.78 -18.39
CA ALA A 85 -9.15 34.25 -18.17
C ALA A 85 -9.30 35.02 -16.85
N ALA A 86 -8.58 34.63 -15.79
CA ALA A 86 -8.55 35.37 -14.52
C ALA A 86 -7.97 36.79 -14.65
N ARG A 87 -7.25 37.09 -15.75
CA ARG A 87 -6.72 38.41 -16.10
C ARG A 87 -7.48 39.06 -17.26
N ASP A 88 -8.60 38.51 -17.69
CA ASP A 88 -9.35 38.90 -18.89
C ASP A 88 -8.46 38.95 -20.16
N GLN A 89 -7.54 37.99 -20.30
CA GLN A 89 -6.56 37.90 -21.38
C GLN A 89 -6.55 36.52 -22.05
N VAL A 90 -5.93 36.44 -23.22
CA VAL A 90 -5.59 35.17 -23.89
C VAL A 90 -4.33 34.56 -23.27
N PRO A 91 -4.13 33.22 -23.35
CA PRO A 91 -2.94 32.55 -22.84
C PRO A 91 -1.65 33.13 -23.43
N THR A 92 -0.64 33.30 -22.59
CA THR A 92 0.73 33.67 -22.98
C THR A 92 1.66 32.46 -22.91
N GLU A 93 2.85 32.57 -23.51
CA GLU A 93 3.90 31.56 -23.39
C GLU A 93 4.25 31.24 -21.92
N ASP A 94 4.33 32.25 -21.06
CA ASP A 94 4.60 32.06 -19.63
C ASP A 94 3.49 31.25 -18.94
N ASP A 95 2.22 31.46 -19.31
CA ASP A 95 1.12 30.66 -18.76
C ASP A 95 1.21 29.19 -19.19
N ILE A 96 1.62 28.93 -20.44
CA ILE A 96 1.85 27.57 -20.95
C ILE A 96 3.03 26.93 -20.22
N GLU A 97 4.14 27.65 -20.05
CA GLU A 97 5.33 27.16 -19.35
C GLU A 97 5.05 26.87 -17.88
N ASP A 98 4.32 27.73 -17.18
CA ASP A 98 3.94 27.52 -15.79
C ASP A 98 2.91 26.39 -15.64
N ALA A 99 1.98 26.26 -16.58
CA ALA A 99 1.06 25.13 -16.63
C ALA A 99 1.79 23.80 -16.90
N ALA A 100 2.78 23.80 -17.79
CA ALA A 100 3.62 22.64 -18.10
C ALA A 100 4.60 22.29 -16.96
N ARG A 101 5.05 23.27 -16.17
CA ARG A 101 5.90 23.06 -14.99
C ARG A 101 5.16 22.43 -13.82
N LYS A 102 3.85 22.63 -13.71
CA LYS A 102 2.99 21.81 -12.84
C LYS A 102 2.91 20.41 -13.44
N ARG A 103 4.00 19.66 -13.27
CA ARG A 103 4.12 18.28 -13.72
C ARG A 103 2.92 17.51 -13.18
N PRO A 104 2.20 16.73 -14.01
CA PRO A 104 1.73 15.45 -13.50
C PRO A 104 3.00 14.77 -13.00
N LEU A 105 3.14 14.55 -11.70
CA LEU A 105 4.22 13.71 -11.19
C LEU A 105 4.05 12.37 -11.87
N VAL A 106 4.85 12.12 -12.90
CA VAL A 106 4.91 10.82 -13.58
C VAL A 106 5.55 9.88 -12.57
N TYR A 107 4.70 9.29 -11.75
CA TYR A 107 5.07 8.19 -10.89
C TYR A 107 5.01 6.95 -11.75
N ASP A 108 6.19 6.54 -12.18
CA ASP A 108 6.39 5.23 -12.78
C ASP A 108 6.09 4.18 -11.72
N LYS A 109 4.88 3.60 -11.78
CA LYS A 109 4.44 2.52 -10.88
C LYS A 109 5.23 1.22 -11.09
N GLY A 110 5.91 1.07 -12.23
CA GLY A 110 6.74 -0.10 -12.56
C GLY A 110 8.24 0.09 -12.29
N GLY A 111 8.71 1.33 -12.11
CA GLY A 111 10.12 1.66 -11.94
C GLY A 111 10.63 1.61 -10.50
N ASP A 112 11.96 1.63 -10.34
CA ASP A 112 12.68 1.70 -9.06
C ASP A 112 12.10 2.75 -8.10
N ALA A 113 11.53 3.84 -8.62
CA ALA A 113 10.89 4.90 -7.84
C ALA A 113 9.72 4.41 -6.98
N HIS A 114 8.83 3.54 -7.48
CA HIS A 114 7.74 2.96 -6.68
C HIS A 114 8.30 2.29 -5.41
N TYR A 115 9.28 1.41 -5.62
CA TYR A 115 9.93 0.67 -4.54
C TYR A 115 10.75 1.56 -3.62
N ASP A 116 11.45 2.57 -4.15
CA ASP A 116 12.26 3.49 -3.38
C ASP A 116 11.42 4.37 -2.46
N PHE A 117 10.32 4.94 -2.96
CA PHE A 117 9.46 5.80 -2.18
C PHE A 117 8.70 5.04 -1.09
N ILE A 118 8.14 3.86 -1.41
CA ILE A 118 7.47 3.06 -0.38
C ILE A 118 8.46 2.50 0.65
N SER A 119 9.66 2.14 0.20
CA SER A 119 10.77 1.71 1.06
C SER A 119 11.19 2.82 2.02
N ALA A 120 11.34 4.05 1.51
CA ALA A 120 11.66 5.22 2.31
C ALA A 120 10.53 5.55 3.30
N PHE A 121 9.27 5.53 2.86
CA PHE A 121 8.11 5.73 3.73
C PHE A 121 8.07 4.77 4.92
N ILE A 122 8.25 3.47 4.66
CA ILE A 122 8.26 2.44 5.71
C ILE A 122 9.47 2.61 6.63
N LYS A 123 10.66 2.89 6.08
CA LYS A 123 11.87 3.13 6.88
C LYS A 123 11.75 4.38 7.75
N SER A 124 11.10 5.44 7.27
CA SER A 124 10.84 6.66 8.05
C SER A 124 9.92 6.38 9.23
N MET A 125 8.80 5.67 9.02
CA MET A 125 7.91 5.30 10.13
C MET A 125 8.61 4.36 11.13
N ARG A 126 9.34 3.35 10.64
CA ARG A 126 10.15 2.44 11.47
C ARG A 126 11.22 3.19 12.27
N GLY A 127 11.88 4.16 11.64
CA GLY A 127 12.88 5.05 12.23
C GLY A 127 12.30 6.11 13.15
N SER A 128 10.98 6.15 13.33
CA SER A 128 10.27 7.11 14.18
C SER A 128 10.40 8.57 13.75
N ASP A 129 10.50 8.82 12.45
CA ASP A 129 10.55 10.15 11.84
C ASP A 129 9.18 10.51 11.22
N PRO A 130 8.32 11.27 11.92
CA PRO A 130 7.00 11.62 11.42
C PRO A 130 7.05 12.59 10.23
N ASP A 131 8.05 13.47 10.18
CA ASP A 131 8.16 14.49 9.14
C ASP A 131 8.53 13.84 7.80
N ALA A 132 9.55 12.98 7.81
CA ALA A 132 9.93 12.21 6.62
C ALA A 132 8.80 11.25 6.18
N SER A 133 8.07 10.66 7.13
CA SER A 133 6.93 9.78 6.82
C SER A 133 5.84 10.52 6.04
N VAL A 134 5.46 11.73 6.48
CA VAL A 134 4.45 12.54 5.78
C VAL A 134 4.96 13.05 4.44
N TYR A 135 6.25 13.41 4.34
CA TYR A 135 6.85 13.82 3.06
C TYR A 135 6.77 12.70 2.01
N TYR A 136 7.23 11.48 2.33
CA TYR A 136 7.19 10.37 1.39
C TYR A 136 5.76 9.94 1.07
N LEU A 137 4.84 10.01 2.03
CA LEU A 137 3.41 9.83 1.78
C LEU A 137 2.89 10.84 0.75
N ALA A 138 3.17 12.13 0.93
CA ALA A 138 2.74 13.17 0.01
C ALA A 138 3.34 12.97 -1.39
N ALA A 139 4.63 12.64 -1.47
CA ALA A 139 5.29 12.37 -2.75
C ALA A 139 4.67 11.19 -3.51
N MET A 140 4.31 10.11 -2.80
CA MET A 140 3.61 8.97 -3.41
C MET A 140 2.20 9.35 -3.87
N LEU A 141 1.43 10.06 -3.04
CA LEU A 141 0.05 10.47 -3.38
C LEU A 141 0.00 11.43 -4.56
N GLU A 142 0.88 12.44 -4.57
CA GLU A 142 0.99 13.39 -5.68
C GLU A 142 1.52 12.70 -6.94
N GLY A 143 2.36 11.68 -6.77
CA GLY A 143 2.73 10.76 -7.84
C GLY A 143 1.57 9.92 -8.39
N GLY A 144 0.50 9.74 -7.65
CA GLY A 144 -0.61 8.88 -8.07
C GLY A 144 -0.38 7.40 -7.75
N GLU A 145 0.49 7.10 -6.77
CA GLU A 145 0.55 5.79 -6.11
C GLU A 145 -0.84 5.35 -5.66
N ASP A 146 -1.13 4.05 -5.72
CA ASP A 146 -2.40 3.53 -5.21
C ASP A 146 -2.48 3.73 -3.68
N PRO A 147 -3.43 4.54 -3.16
CA PRO A 147 -3.57 4.77 -1.72
C PRO A 147 -3.88 3.47 -0.96
N ARG A 148 -4.48 2.47 -1.63
CA ARG A 148 -4.70 1.15 -1.01
C ARG A 148 -3.38 0.41 -0.81
N PHE A 149 -2.42 0.57 -1.72
CA PHE A 149 -1.08 0.01 -1.54
C PHE A 149 -0.36 0.63 -0.34
N ILE A 150 -0.38 1.95 -0.23
CA ILE A 150 0.17 2.68 0.94
C ILE A 150 -0.46 2.16 2.24
N ALA A 151 -1.79 2.08 2.30
CA ALA A 151 -2.51 1.61 3.48
C ALA A 151 -2.16 0.16 3.85
N ARG A 152 -2.06 -0.76 2.86
CA ARG A 152 -1.61 -2.14 3.08
C ARG A 152 -0.22 -2.19 3.73
N ARG A 153 0.70 -1.33 3.29
CA ARG A 153 2.07 -1.27 3.84
C ARG A 153 2.10 -0.72 5.26
N MET A 154 1.21 0.22 5.60
CA MET A 154 1.03 0.70 6.98
C MET A 154 0.51 -0.40 7.91
N ILE A 155 -0.44 -1.23 7.45
CA ILE A 155 -0.96 -2.37 8.23
C ILE A 155 0.15 -3.39 8.51
N VAL A 156 0.99 -3.70 7.51
CA VAL A 156 2.15 -4.59 7.70
C VAL A 156 3.12 -3.99 8.73
N LEU A 157 3.47 -2.72 8.59
CA LEU A 157 4.37 -2.03 9.53
C LEU A 157 3.82 -2.03 10.96
N ALA A 158 2.51 -1.83 11.14
CA ALA A 158 1.88 -1.87 12.46
C ALA A 158 2.10 -3.21 13.18
N SER A 159 2.11 -4.32 12.44
CA SER A 159 2.37 -5.66 13.02
C SER A 159 3.86 -6.02 13.06
N GLU A 160 4.67 -5.54 12.12
CA GLU A 160 6.09 -5.89 11.97
C GLU A 160 7.02 -5.07 12.88
N ASP A 161 6.77 -3.77 13.00
CA ASP A 161 7.71 -2.82 13.63
C ASP A 161 7.16 -2.15 14.90
N ILE A 162 5.86 -2.25 15.16
CA ILE A 162 5.22 -1.76 16.41
C ILE A 162 4.75 -2.95 17.25
N GLY A 163 4.02 -3.89 16.65
CA GLY A 163 3.63 -5.14 17.29
C GLY A 163 2.81 -4.91 18.57
N ASN A 164 3.12 -5.66 19.62
CA ASN A 164 2.41 -5.54 20.89
C ASN A 164 2.94 -4.40 21.78
N ALA A 165 3.93 -3.62 21.32
CA ALA A 165 4.35 -2.43 22.05
C ALA A 165 3.25 -1.36 22.06
N ASP A 166 2.40 -1.33 21.04
CA ASP A 166 1.14 -0.59 21.02
C ASP A 166 0.15 -1.29 20.07
N PRO A 167 -0.68 -2.23 20.59
CA PRO A 167 -1.59 -3.04 19.77
C PRO A 167 -2.58 -2.21 18.95
N ARG A 168 -2.91 -0.99 19.41
CA ARG A 168 -3.82 -0.06 18.72
C ARG A 168 -3.27 0.44 17.39
N ALA A 169 -1.96 0.35 17.15
CA ALA A 169 -1.35 0.73 15.89
C ALA A 169 -1.97 -0.02 14.69
N LEU A 170 -2.32 -1.31 14.88
CA LEU A 170 -2.99 -2.09 13.85
C LEU A 170 -4.40 -1.55 13.57
N GLU A 171 -5.15 -1.20 14.62
CA GLU A 171 -6.49 -0.63 14.50
C GLU A 171 -6.46 0.71 13.76
N VAL A 172 -5.50 1.59 14.11
CA VAL A 172 -5.31 2.89 13.45
C VAL A 172 -4.99 2.70 11.96
N ALA A 173 -4.09 1.78 11.61
CA ALA A 173 -3.75 1.49 10.21
C ALA A 173 -4.94 0.91 9.43
N VAL A 174 -5.72 0.01 10.05
CA VAL A 174 -6.94 -0.56 9.45
C VAL A 174 -8.02 0.50 9.26
N ALA A 175 -8.22 1.40 10.23
CA ALA A 175 -9.15 2.51 10.12
C ALA A 175 -8.76 3.46 8.98
N ALA A 176 -7.46 3.74 8.80
CA ALA A 176 -6.96 4.52 7.67
C ALA A 176 -7.21 3.82 6.33
N ALA A 177 -6.99 2.50 6.23
CA ALA A 177 -7.32 1.72 5.04
C ALA A 177 -8.83 1.76 4.74
N HIS A 178 -9.67 1.64 5.76
CA HIS A 178 -11.12 1.76 5.62
C HIS A 178 -11.53 3.16 5.13
N ALA A 179 -10.88 4.22 5.61
CA ALA A 179 -11.10 5.58 5.13
C ALA A 179 -10.69 5.73 3.66
N VAL A 180 -9.60 5.10 3.20
CA VAL A 180 -9.24 5.07 1.77
C VAL A 180 -10.38 4.50 0.92
N GLU A 181 -11.04 3.43 1.37
CA GLU A 181 -12.16 2.82 0.62
C GLU A 181 -13.45 3.64 0.67
N HIS A 182 -13.78 4.22 1.84
CA HIS A 182 -15.09 4.84 2.07
C HIS A 182 -15.12 6.35 1.79
N VAL A 183 -14.01 7.03 2.02
CA VAL A 183 -13.88 8.48 1.79
C VAL A 183 -13.28 8.72 0.40
N GLY A 184 -12.23 7.99 0.04
CA GLY A 184 -11.50 8.19 -1.21
C GLY A 184 -10.60 9.43 -1.20
N LEU A 185 -9.78 9.58 -2.25
CA LEU A 185 -8.98 10.78 -2.46
C LEU A 185 -9.81 11.91 -3.10
N PRO A 186 -9.49 13.19 -2.82
CA PRO A 186 -8.31 13.66 -2.09
C PRO A 186 -8.41 13.62 -0.56
N GLU A 187 -9.60 13.54 0.05
CA GLU A 187 -9.79 13.71 1.50
C GLU A 187 -9.09 12.62 2.33
N ALA A 188 -9.05 11.37 1.85
CA ALA A 188 -8.39 10.27 2.55
C ALA A 188 -6.89 10.48 2.81
N ARG A 189 -6.25 11.45 2.14
CA ARG A 189 -4.85 11.84 2.42
C ARG A 189 -4.67 12.31 3.87
N LEU A 190 -5.71 12.92 4.46
CA LEU A 190 -5.69 13.38 5.85
C LEU A 190 -5.65 12.19 6.81
N ASN A 191 -6.46 11.17 6.55
CA ASN A 191 -6.50 9.94 7.36
C ASN A 191 -5.20 9.15 7.25
N LEU A 192 -4.65 9.03 6.04
CA LEU A 192 -3.34 8.40 5.81
C LEU A 192 -2.22 9.15 6.55
N SER A 193 -2.22 10.50 6.48
CA SER A 193 -1.23 11.32 7.18
C SER A 193 -1.33 11.16 8.70
N GLN A 194 -2.55 11.21 9.25
CA GLN A 194 -2.78 11.01 10.69
C GLN A 194 -2.25 9.64 11.15
N ALA A 195 -2.58 8.58 10.42
CA ALA A 195 -2.11 7.24 10.76
C ALA A 195 -0.59 7.08 10.57
N ALA A 196 0.00 7.66 9.52
CA ALA A 196 1.46 7.61 9.32
C ALA A 196 2.21 8.27 10.49
N ILE A 197 1.73 9.44 10.96
CA ILE A 197 2.30 10.12 12.13
C ILE A 197 2.13 9.27 13.38
N TYR A 198 0.95 8.67 13.60
CA TYR A 198 0.72 7.77 14.73
C TYR A 198 1.74 6.62 14.74
N LEU A 199 1.88 5.92 13.61
CA LEU A 199 2.79 4.77 13.48
C LEU A 199 4.26 5.19 13.66
N ALA A 200 4.66 6.34 13.11
CA ALA A 200 5.99 6.89 13.33
C ALA A 200 6.26 7.18 14.82
N ARG A 201 5.26 7.66 15.56
CA ARG A 201 5.41 8.03 16.98
C ARG A 201 5.17 6.88 17.97
N ALA A 202 4.57 5.78 17.54
CA ALA A 202 4.31 4.61 18.38
C ALA A 202 5.60 3.97 18.93
N PRO A 203 5.58 3.36 20.12
CA PRO A 203 6.69 2.54 20.61
C PRO A 203 6.95 1.39 19.63
N LYS A 204 8.22 1.06 19.40
CA LYS A 204 8.62 0.07 18.39
C LYS A 204 8.90 -1.28 19.05
N SER A 205 8.43 -2.34 18.42
CA SER A 205 8.79 -3.72 18.72
C SER A 205 8.56 -4.61 17.50
N ASN A 206 9.53 -5.49 17.22
CA ASN A 206 9.40 -6.55 16.23
C ASN A 206 9.31 -7.94 16.88
N ALA A 207 9.02 -8.03 18.18
CA ALA A 207 9.04 -9.27 18.94
C ALA A 207 8.04 -10.31 18.39
N SER A 208 6.82 -9.88 18.04
CA SER A 208 5.80 -10.73 17.39
C SER A 208 6.26 -11.25 16.02
N TYR A 209 6.86 -10.37 15.20
CA TYR A 209 7.42 -10.72 13.90
C TYR A 209 8.55 -11.74 14.01
N VAL A 210 9.49 -11.54 14.95
CA VAL A 210 10.57 -12.49 15.21
C VAL A 210 10.01 -13.83 15.69
N ALA A 211 9.02 -13.82 16.59
CA ALA A 211 8.41 -15.04 17.13
C ALA A 211 7.84 -15.95 16.03
N ILE A 212 7.01 -15.41 15.13
CA ILE A 212 6.43 -16.20 14.04
C ILE A 212 7.49 -16.65 13.03
N LYS A 213 8.52 -15.83 12.79
CA LYS A 213 9.65 -16.17 11.91
C LYS A 213 10.46 -17.34 12.47
N GLU A 214 10.77 -17.34 13.75
CA GLU A 214 11.49 -18.43 14.42
C GLU A 214 10.65 -19.72 14.46
N ALA A 215 9.37 -19.64 14.82
CA ALA A 215 8.48 -20.80 14.80
C ALA A 215 8.34 -21.39 13.38
N THR A 216 8.23 -20.54 12.36
CA THR A 216 8.18 -20.97 10.96
C THR A 216 9.46 -21.68 10.53
N ARG A 217 10.63 -21.22 10.99
CA ARG A 217 11.90 -21.90 10.74
C ARG A 217 11.92 -23.29 11.39
N ASP A 218 11.55 -23.38 12.67
CA ASP A 218 11.55 -24.65 13.38
C ASP A 218 10.59 -25.67 12.72
N VAL A 219 9.42 -25.24 12.24
CA VAL A 219 8.49 -26.08 11.46
C VAL A 219 9.07 -26.53 10.12
N ARG A 220 9.83 -25.67 9.43
CA ARG A 220 10.50 -26.04 8.17
C ARG A 220 11.63 -27.05 8.39
N GLU A 221 12.34 -26.95 9.50
CA GLU A 221 13.46 -27.83 9.84
C GLU A 221 13.01 -29.19 10.38
N HIS A 222 12.01 -29.19 11.28
CA HIS A 222 11.60 -30.40 12.02
C HIS A 222 10.29 -31.01 11.49
N GLY A 223 9.66 -30.37 10.51
CA GLY A 223 8.31 -30.71 10.06
C GLY A 223 7.23 -30.26 11.05
N HIS A 224 5.99 -30.65 10.76
CA HIS A 224 4.86 -30.38 11.66
C HIS A 224 4.84 -31.41 12.79
N LEU A 225 5.50 -31.09 13.90
CA LEU A 225 5.42 -31.90 15.12
C LEU A 225 3.96 -32.02 15.57
N ARG A 226 3.56 -33.21 16.01
CA ARG A 226 2.20 -33.41 16.49
C ARG A 226 2.03 -32.73 17.85
N PRO A 227 0.87 -32.10 18.13
CA PRO A 227 0.55 -31.64 19.47
C PRO A 227 0.62 -32.80 20.48
N PRO A 228 0.96 -32.52 21.77
CA PRO A 228 0.79 -33.46 22.88
C PRO A 228 -0.62 -34.08 22.91
N ASP A 229 -0.75 -35.31 23.41
CA ASP A 229 -2.02 -36.06 23.34
C ASP A 229 -3.14 -35.36 24.12
N GLU A 230 -2.80 -34.75 25.24
CA GLU A 230 -3.65 -33.93 26.11
C GLU A 230 -4.22 -32.68 25.42
N LEU A 231 -3.55 -32.15 24.39
CA LEU A 231 -4.04 -30.99 23.61
C LEU A 231 -4.80 -31.39 22.34
N ARG A 232 -4.88 -32.69 22.03
CA ARG A 232 -5.59 -33.17 20.84
C ARG A 232 -7.08 -33.25 21.10
N ASP A 233 -7.86 -32.98 20.04
CA ASP A 233 -9.31 -33.08 20.06
C ASP A 233 -9.81 -34.44 20.63
N ALA A 234 -10.73 -34.37 21.58
CA ALA A 234 -11.35 -35.49 22.27
C ALA A 234 -12.78 -35.79 21.79
N HIS A 235 -13.36 -34.97 20.91
CA HIS A 235 -14.78 -34.99 20.61
C HIS A 235 -15.21 -36.03 19.56
N TYR A 236 -14.28 -36.67 18.85
CA TYR A 236 -14.59 -37.63 17.80
C TYR A 236 -14.67 -39.10 18.30
N TYR A 237 -15.42 -39.93 17.58
CA TYR A 237 -15.60 -41.35 17.90
C TYR A 237 -14.25 -42.08 17.90
N GLY A 238 -13.87 -42.64 19.06
CA GLY A 238 -12.61 -43.35 19.24
C GLY A 238 -11.49 -42.54 19.90
N ALA A 239 -11.66 -41.23 20.13
CA ALA A 239 -10.65 -40.39 20.77
C ALA A 239 -10.20 -40.91 22.15
N LYS A 240 -11.17 -41.32 22.99
CA LYS A 240 -10.89 -41.95 24.30
C LYS A 240 -10.09 -43.25 24.19
N LYS A 241 -10.27 -44.05 23.13
CA LYS A 241 -9.49 -45.28 22.93
C LYS A 241 -8.05 -44.99 22.47
N LEU A 242 -7.82 -43.81 21.90
CA LEU A 242 -6.54 -43.36 21.37
C LEU A 242 -5.79 -42.42 22.33
N GLY A 243 -6.24 -42.30 23.59
CA GLY A 243 -5.58 -41.44 24.59
C GLY A 243 -5.75 -39.94 24.36
N ARG A 244 -6.54 -39.49 23.38
CA ARG A 244 -6.58 -38.06 23.00
C ARG A 244 -7.42 -37.24 23.96
N GLY A 245 -6.89 -36.08 24.35
CA GLY A 245 -7.46 -35.15 25.32
C GLY A 245 -7.63 -35.73 26.72
N GLN A 246 -7.00 -36.87 27.01
CA GLN A 246 -6.85 -37.35 28.38
C GLN A 246 -5.82 -36.44 29.06
N ASP A 247 -6.04 -36.18 30.36
CA ASP A 247 -5.13 -35.38 31.18
C ASP A 247 -4.96 -33.91 30.75
N TYR A 248 -5.87 -33.38 29.92
CA TYR A 248 -5.94 -31.95 29.64
C TYR A 248 -6.20 -31.17 30.93
N ILE A 249 -5.24 -30.33 31.31
CA ILE A 249 -5.37 -29.39 32.41
C ILE A 249 -6.15 -28.18 31.92
N TYR A 250 -7.37 -27.98 32.43
CA TYR A 250 -8.15 -26.78 32.14
C TYR A 250 -7.73 -25.65 33.11
N PRO A 251 -6.98 -24.63 32.64
CA PRO A 251 -6.27 -23.70 33.53
C PRO A 251 -7.19 -22.91 34.48
N HIS A 252 -8.42 -22.62 34.06
CA HIS A 252 -9.39 -21.89 34.90
C HIS A 252 -9.90 -22.69 36.11
N SER A 253 -9.74 -24.02 36.08
CA SER A 253 -10.15 -24.91 37.17
C SER A 253 -8.98 -25.55 37.92
N ASP A 254 -7.75 -25.35 37.44
CA ASP A 254 -6.57 -25.94 38.04
C ASP A 254 -5.99 -25.01 39.12
N PRO A 255 -5.73 -25.50 40.35
CA PRO A 255 -5.11 -24.71 41.41
C PRO A 255 -3.71 -24.17 41.07
N ALA A 256 -2.95 -24.84 40.20
CA ALA A 256 -1.67 -24.37 39.66
C ALA A 256 -1.83 -23.29 38.58
N GLY A 257 -3.06 -23.08 38.08
CA GLY A 257 -3.41 -22.00 37.17
C GLY A 257 -2.86 -22.17 35.76
N PHE A 258 -2.15 -21.15 35.27
CA PHE A 258 -1.75 -21.02 33.87
C PHE A 258 -0.30 -21.46 33.58
N ASP A 259 0.41 -22.01 34.56
CA ASP A 259 1.81 -22.45 34.42
C ASP A 259 1.90 -23.86 33.81
N VAL A 260 1.58 -23.96 32.52
CA VAL A 260 1.55 -25.22 31.75
C VAL A 260 2.30 -25.02 30.42
N ASP A 261 3.21 -25.94 30.07
CA ASP A 261 3.87 -25.95 28.75
C ASP A 261 2.97 -26.65 27.72
N TYR A 262 2.74 -25.98 26.59
CA TYR A 262 1.86 -26.46 25.52
C TYR A 262 2.63 -26.91 24.27
N LEU A 263 3.95 -26.69 24.21
CA LEU A 263 4.74 -27.10 23.06
C LEU A 263 4.92 -28.63 23.01
N PRO A 264 5.09 -29.21 21.82
CA PRO A 264 5.50 -30.62 21.69
C PRO A 264 6.77 -30.89 22.49
N GLU A 265 6.94 -32.13 22.98
CA GLU A 265 8.09 -32.53 23.79
C GLU A 265 9.44 -32.11 23.20
N GLN A 266 9.60 -32.21 21.88
CA GLN A 266 10.84 -31.85 21.18
C GLN A 266 11.15 -30.33 21.20
N LEU A 267 10.14 -29.50 21.49
CA LEU A 267 10.24 -28.05 21.59
C LEU A 267 10.00 -27.54 23.02
N ARG A 268 9.93 -28.43 24.02
CA ARG A 268 9.73 -28.06 25.41
C ARG A 268 10.73 -26.98 25.85
N GLY A 269 10.24 -25.92 26.50
CA GLY A 269 11.06 -24.78 26.93
C GLY A 269 11.53 -23.83 25.83
N ARG A 270 11.18 -24.07 24.55
CA ARG A 270 11.46 -23.12 23.46
C ARG A 270 10.63 -21.86 23.65
N LYS A 271 11.30 -20.71 23.78
CA LYS A 271 10.66 -19.39 23.78
C LYS A 271 10.75 -18.75 22.40
N TYR A 272 9.62 -18.46 21.76
CA TYR A 272 9.57 -17.73 20.49
C TYR A 272 9.33 -16.24 20.69
N TYR A 273 8.32 -15.91 21.49
CA TYR A 273 8.02 -14.54 21.85
C TYR A 273 8.91 -14.10 23.01
N ARG A 274 9.60 -12.97 22.81
CA ARG A 274 10.45 -12.33 23.80
C ARG A 274 10.09 -10.84 23.79
N PRO A 275 9.34 -10.34 24.77
CA PRO A 275 8.88 -8.95 24.77
C PRO A 275 10.08 -8.00 24.78
N SER A 276 9.96 -6.90 24.05
CA SER A 276 11.05 -5.94 23.88
C SER A 276 11.27 -5.03 25.09
N GLY A 277 10.31 -4.94 26.02
CA GLY A 277 10.30 -3.94 27.08
C GLY A 277 9.78 -2.55 26.64
N SER A 278 9.28 -2.44 25.41
CA SER A 278 8.83 -1.19 24.79
C SER A 278 7.31 -1.05 24.86
N GLY A 279 6.82 0.12 25.27
CA GLY A 279 5.38 0.39 25.32
C GLY A 279 4.63 -0.55 26.26
N GLU A 280 3.60 -1.22 25.74
CA GLU A 280 2.80 -2.21 26.47
C GLU A 280 3.49 -3.59 26.59
N GLU A 281 4.61 -3.82 25.89
CA GLU A 281 5.41 -5.03 26.11
C GLU A 281 6.24 -4.87 27.39
N GLU A 282 5.75 -5.38 28.51
CA GLU A 282 6.54 -5.48 29.72
C GLU A 282 7.73 -6.43 29.50
N ALA A 283 8.92 -6.00 29.89
CA ALA A 283 10.07 -6.90 29.93
C ALA A 283 9.76 -8.02 30.94
N GLU A 284 10.08 -9.27 30.59
CA GLU A 284 10.01 -10.38 31.57
C GLU A 284 10.95 -10.01 32.73
N ASN A 285 10.39 -9.52 33.84
CA ASN A 285 11.13 -9.39 35.08
C ASN A 285 11.50 -10.81 35.50
N GLY A 286 12.77 -11.17 35.29
CA GLY A 286 13.31 -12.44 35.78
C GLY A 286 13.12 -12.52 37.28
N ASN A 287 12.28 -13.46 37.71
CA ASN A 287 12.26 -13.98 39.07
C ASN A 287 13.01 -15.31 39.07
#